data_AF-A0A381TMD3-F1
#
_entry.id   AF-A0A381TMD3-F1
#
_cell.length_a   1.000
_cell.length_b   1.000
_cell.length_c   1.000
_cell.angle_alpha   90.00
_cell.angle_beta   90.00
_cell.angle_gamma   90.00
#
_symmetry.space_group_name_H-M   'P 1'
#
loop_
_entity.id
_entity.type
_entity.pdbx_description
1 polymer ?
#
loop_
_entity_poly.entity_id
_entity_poly.type
_entity_poly.pdbx_seq_one_letter_code
_entity_poly.pdbx_strand_id
1 'polypeptide(L)' 'MSMLEKINKALEQKDEASLQDILHDDYKFTMHSSGNVLSKDDVIKWAMSGDINREKVRIIYENDEIGV' A
#
# COMPACT_ATOMS: atom_id res chain seq x y z
N MET A 1 -3.23 -15.17 3.30
CA MET A 1 -2.28 -14.15 2.82
C MET A 1 -2.05 -13.20 3.96
N SER A 2 -0.77 -12.94 4.22
CA SER A 2 -0.25 -11.91 5.11
C SER A 2 -0.88 -10.54 4.78
N MET A 3 -0.90 -9.60 5.72
CA MET A 3 -1.45 -8.26 5.45
C MET A 3 -0.63 -7.53 4.37
N LEU A 4 0.70 -7.65 4.44
CA LEU A 4 1.60 -7.12 3.43
C LEU A 4 1.42 -7.80 2.07
N GLU A 5 1.14 -9.11 2.03
CA GLU A 5 0.80 -9.82 0.79
C GLU A 5 -0.49 -9.29 0.16
N LYS A 6 -1.53 -9.05 0.97
CA LYS A 6 -2.80 -8.47 0.49
C LYS A 6 -2.58 -7.08 -0.12
N ILE A 7 -1.84 -6.21 0.57
CA ILE A 7 -1.53 -4.86 0.09
C ILE A 7 -0.74 -4.92 -1.22
N ASN A 8 0.29 -5.77 -1.29
CA ASN A 8 1.09 -5.91 -2.50
C ASN A 8 0.24 -6.37 -3.70
N LYS A 9 -0.64 -7.34 -3.49
CA LYS A 9 -1.53 -7.86 -4.53
C LYS A 9 -2.54 -6.81 -4.97
N ALA A 10 -3.15 -6.07 -4.04
CA ALA A 10 -4.11 -5.02 -4.36
C ALA A 10 -3.46 -3.86 -5.16
N LEU A 11 -2.22 -3.48 -4.81
CA LEU A 11 -1.44 -2.51 -5.56
C LEU A 11 -1.09 -2.99 -6.98
N GLU A 12 -0.66 -4.24 -7.13
CA GLU A 12 -0.32 -4.82 -8.44
C GLU A 12 -1.54 -4.93 -9.35
N GLN A 13 -2.68 -5.33 -8.79
CA GLN A 13 -3.92 -5.52 -9.53
C GLN A 13 -4.71 -4.23 -9.77
N LYS A 14 -4.25 -3.10 -9.19
CA LYS A 14 -4.99 -1.84 -9.18
C LYS A 14 -6.41 -2.02 -8.66
N ASP A 15 -6.54 -2.79 -7.58
CA ASP A 15 -7.82 -3.08 -6.94
C ASP A 15 -8.13 -2.02 -5.87
N GLU A 16 -8.82 -0.96 -6.31
CA GLU A 16 -9.25 0.15 -5.46
C GLU A 16 -10.10 -0.31 -4.27
N ALA A 17 -11.02 -1.25 -4.48
CA ALA A 17 -11.91 -1.74 -3.43
C ALA A 17 -11.12 -2.47 -2.34
N SER A 18 -10.19 -3.34 -2.74
CA SER A 18 -9.29 -4.01 -1.79
C SER A 18 -8.42 -3.01 -1.03
N LEU A 19 -7.86 -1.98 -1.69
CA LEU A 19 -7.05 -0.96 -1.01
C LEU A 19 -7.86 -0.10 -0.03
N GLN A 20 -9.12 0.21 -0.37
CA GLN A 20 -10.05 0.91 0.51
C GLN A 20 -10.38 0.10 1.78
N ASP A 21 -10.53 -1.21 1.65
CA ASP A 21 -10.85 -2.09 2.78
C ASP A 21 -9.65 -2.33 3.71
N ILE A 22 -8.47 -2.57 3.15
CA ILE A 22 -7.30 -2.99 3.93
C ILE A 22 -6.50 -1.82 4.54
N LEU A 23 -6.52 -0.63 3.92
CA LEU A 23 -5.81 0.51 4.48
C LEU A 23 -6.67 1.22 5.53
N HIS A 24 -6.14 1.40 6.73
CA HIS A 24 -6.81 2.19 7.77
C HIS A 24 -6.99 3.66 7.33
N ASP A 25 -8.05 4.33 7.79
CA ASP A 25 -8.36 5.70 7.38
C ASP A 25 -7.27 6.72 7.75
N ASP A 26 -6.56 6.46 8.86
CA ASP A 26 -5.41 7.26 9.30
C ASP A 26 -4.09 6.91 8.59
N TYR A 27 -4.11 6.04 7.58
CA TYR A 27 -2.91 5.64 6.85
C TYR A 27 -2.17 6.86 6.27
N LYS A 28 -0.84 6.87 6.49
CA LYS A 28 0.09 7.89 6.00
C LYS A 28 1.22 7.23 5.25
N PHE A 29 1.46 7.68 4.02
CA PHE A 29 2.62 7.28 3.22
C PHE A 29 3.58 8.45 3.05
N THR A 30 4.81 8.32 3.57
CA THR A 30 5.83 9.36 3.43
C THR A 30 6.70 9.08 2.21
N MET A 31 6.67 10.00 1.24
CA MET A 31 7.49 9.93 0.03
C MET A 31 8.96 10.08 0.38
N HIS A 32 9.77 9.09 0.02
CA HIS A 32 11.22 9.10 0.28
C HIS A 32 11.93 10.32 -0.33
N SER A 33 11.56 10.73 -1.55
CA SER A 33 12.26 11.80 -2.28
C SER A 33 11.93 13.20 -1.79
N SER A 34 10.67 13.47 -1.43
CA SER A 34 10.20 14.81 -1.10
C SER A 34 9.85 15.01 0.38
N GLY A 35 9.71 13.93 1.15
CA GLY A 35 9.18 13.99 2.52
C GLY A 35 7.67 14.29 2.59
N ASN A 36 6.99 14.42 1.45
CA ASN A 36 5.54 14.65 1.43
C ASN A 36 4.80 13.45 2.04
N VAL A 37 3.79 13.73 2.85
CA VAL A 37 2.93 12.72 3.46
C VAL A 37 1.63 12.65 2.67
N LEU A 38 1.32 11.47 2.12
CA LEU A 38 0.10 11.18 1.39
C LEU A 38 -0.91 10.49 2.32
N SER A 39 -2.19 10.82 2.19
CA SER A 39 -3.29 10.11 2.86
C SER A 39 -3.63 8.79 2.16
N LYS A 40 -4.51 7.97 2.77
CA LYS A 40 -5.11 6.78 2.15
C LYS A 40 -5.65 7.07 0.75
N ASP A 41 -6.50 8.09 0.61
CA ASP A 41 -7.12 8.43 -0.68
C ASP A 41 -6.10 8.87 -1.72
N ASP A 42 -5.07 9.61 -1.32
CA ASP A 42 -4.00 10.03 -2.23
C ASP A 42 -3.21 8.83 -2.75
N VAL A 43 -2.92 7.87 -1.88
CA VAL A 43 -2.18 6.66 -2.22
C VAL A 43 -3.00 5.74 -3.12
N ILE A 44 -4.31 5.62 -2.87
CA ILE A 44 -5.22 4.84 -3.71
C ILE A 44 -5.30 5.47 -5.12
N LYS A 45 -5.50 6.80 -5.21
CA LYS A 45 -5.49 7.51 -6.49
C LYS A 45 -4.17 7.32 -7.23
N TRP A 46 -3.05 7.38 -6.52
CA TRP A 46 -1.74 7.15 -7.10
C TRP A 46 -1.54 5.70 -7.58
N ALA A 47 -2.04 4.72 -6.83
CA ALA A 47 -2.03 3.32 -7.26
C ALA A 47 -2.85 3.12 -8.54
N MET A 48 -3.98 3.82 -8.69
CA MET A 48 -4.82 3.76 -9.88
C MET A 48 -4.22 4.49 -11.09
N SER A 49 -3.32 5.46 -10.90
CA SER A 49 -2.71 6.20 -12.02
C SER A 49 -1.86 5.33 -12.94
N GLY A 50 -1.37 4.19 -12.43
CA GLY A 50 -0.46 3.31 -13.15
C GLY A 50 1.00 3.76 -13.14
N ASP A 51 1.34 4.80 -12.37
CA ASP A 51 2.71 5.29 -12.23
C ASP A 51 3.57 4.43 -11.29
N ILE A 52 2.94 3.55 -10.51
CA ILE A 52 3.62 2.66 -9.58
C ILE A 52 4.19 1.46 -10.33
N ASN A 53 5.52 1.46 -10.50
CA ASN A 53 6.28 0.33 -11.03
C ASN A 53 7.13 -0.26 -9.92
N ARG A 54 6.84 -1.50 -9.51
CA ARG A 54 7.53 -2.20 -8.43
C ARG A 54 8.12 -3.50 -8.95
N GLU A 55 9.39 -3.73 -8.63
CA GLU A 55 10.10 -4.97 -8.94
C GLU A 55 10.67 -5.58 -7.67
N LYS A 56 10.93 -6.90 -7.67
CA LYS A 56 11.60 -7.63 -6.57
C LYS A 56 10.91 -7.44 -5.21
N VAL A 57 9.57 -7.37 -5.20
CA VAL A 57 8.77 -7.26 -3.98
C VAL A 57 8.94 -8.52 -3.14
N ARG A 58 9.42 -8.35 -1.91
CA ARG A 58 9.66 -9.45 -0.96
C ARG A 58 9.31 -9.00 0.46
N ILE A 59 8.73 -9.91 1.23
CA ILE A 59 8.43 -9.70 2.65
C ILE A 59 9.56 -10.35 3.44
N ILE A 60 10.26 -9.57 4.26
CA ILE A 60 11.40 -10.02 5.05
C ILE A 60 10.94 -10.46 6.45
N TYR A 61 9.87 -9.84 6.97
CA TYR A 61 9.27 -10.13 8.26
C TYR A 61 7.82 -9.64 8.30
N GLU A 62 6.95 -10.42 8.94
CA GLU A 62 5.59 -10.04 9.35
C GLU A 62 5.27 -10.80 10.65
N ASN A 63 4.50 -10.19 11.53
CA ASN A 63 3.99 -10.83 12.75
C ASN A 63 2.57 -10.35 13.06
N ASP A 64 1.94 -10.97 14.06
CA ASP A 64 0.58 -10.67 14.49
C ASP A 64 0.45 -9.36 15.32
N GLU A 65 1.52 -8.59 15.49
CA GLU A 65 1.52 -7.31 16.23
C GLU A 65 1.61 -6.09 15.32
N ILE A 66 2.27 -6.23 14.16
CA ILE A 66 2.59 -5.13 13.23
C ILE A 66 1.69 -5.21 11.97
N GLY A 67 1.08 -6.37 11.70
CA GLY A 67 0.28 -6.65 10.50
C GLY A 67 -1.20 -6.96 10.75
N VAL A 68 -1.82 -6.37 11.77
CA VAL A 68 -3.26 -6.54 12.10
C VAL A 68 -4.14 -5.61 11.28
#